data_AF-B5VDR2-F1
#
_entry.id   AF-B5VDR2-F1
#
_cell.length_a   1.000
_cell.length_b   1.000
_cell.length_c   1.000
_cell.angle_alpha   90.00
_cell.angle_beta   90.00
_cell.angle_gamma   90.00
#
_symmetry.space_group_name_H-M   'P 1'
#
loop_
_entity.id
_entity.type
_entity.pdbx_description
1 polymer ?
#
loop_
_entity_poly.entity_id
_entity_poly.type
_entity_poly.pdbx_seq_one_letter_code
_entity_poly.pdbx_strand_id
1 'polypeptide(L)'
;PFEKQDVFNIPDEILHEFSTSQTKTDMGIFPELNRCWITIDNKLILWNINNDNEYQVVDDMKHTIQKVALVRPKPNTFVPAVKHLLLISTTMELFMFAISLDKATNELSVFNTHLSVPVQGIDVIDIVSHERSGRIFFAGQASGLNIWELHYSGSDDWFNSKCNKVCLTKSALLSLLPTNMLSQIPGVDFIQALFEDNSNGNGGFSQETITQLTIDQQRGIIYSLSSKSTIRAYVITEKSLEGPMSIEPAYISRIIGTTTARAAPILGPKYLKIVKISSVAPEENNNLFLVALTVGGVRLYFNGSMGRFNIEALRLESIKFPPSSVTPEVIQQELLHQQQEQAKRSFPFFSNLMSSEPVLLKFQKKSSVLLETTKASTIISPGIFFSAVIKSSQQTHQQEKKENSSVTGTTATAGSKTVKQQPVTLQHKLFVSVPDYGILKTHGKYVENATFLETAGPVQQIIPLSGLFNATTKPQGFANEFATQYTSETLRVAVLTSTSIEIYKYRTPDEIFENLIDNPLPFV
;
A
#
# COMPACT_ATOMS: atom_id res chain seq x y z
N PRO A 1 -17.23 1.65 12.18
CA PRO A 1 -17.35 2.27 10.83
C PRO A 1 -17.58 1.23 9.72
N PHE A 2 -17.06 0.01 9.85
CA PHE A 2 -17.36 -1.11 8.96
C PHE A 2 -17.95 -2.27 9.75
N GLU A 3 -18.78 -3.06 9.09
CA GLU A 3 -19.33 -4.33 9.58
C GLU A 3 -19.00 -5.47 8.63
N LYS A 4 -18.80 -6.67 9.17
CA LYS A 4 -18.55 -7.87 8.36
C LYS A 4 -19.89 -8.39 7.86
N GLN A 5 -20.05 -8.44 6.54
CA GLN A 5 -21.29 -8.84 5.89
C GLN A 5 -21.24 -10.31 5.48
N ASP A 6 -20.29 -10.65 4.60
CA ASP A 6 -20.20 -11.98 4.00
C ASP A 6 -18.79 -12.56 4.13
N VAL A 7 -18.70 -13.90 4.14
CA VAL A 7 -17.44 -14.63 4.08
C VAL A 7 -17.57 -15.73 3.04
N PHE A 8 -16.77 -15.64 1.99
CA PHE A 8 -16.69 -16.64 0.94
C PHE A 8 -15.40 -17.43 1.11
N ASN A 9 -15.51 -18.75 1.30
CA ASN A 9 -14.33 -19.60 1.37
C ASN A 9 -13.74 -19.79 -0.04
N ILE A 10 -12.42 -19.99 -0.11
CA ILE A 10 -11.80 -20.42 -1.36
C ILE A 10 -12.30 -21.85 -1.66
N PRO A 11 -12.73 -22.15 -2.90
CA PRO A 11 -13.25 -23.47 -3.26
C PRO A 11 -12.27 -24.60 -2.91
N ASP A 12 -12.77 -25.71 -2.36
CA ASP A 12 -11.95 -26.84 -1.91
C ASP A 12 -11.11 -27.46 -3.04
N GLU A 13 -11.62 -27.45 -4.27
CA GLU A 13 -10.91 -27.92 -5.46
C GLU A 13 -9.64 -27.09 -5.71
N ILE A 14 -9.74 -25.77 -5.55
CA ILE A 14 -8.63 -24.83 -5.67
C ILE A 14 -7.65 -25.02 -4.49
N LEU A 15 -8.15 -25.24 -3.28
CA LEU A 15 -7.31 -25.52 -2.10
C LEU A 15 -6.55 -26.85 -2.24
N HIS A 16 -7.16 -27.86 -2.86
CA HIS A 16 -6.49 -29.12 -3.15
C HIS A 16 -5.35 -28.91 -4.14
N GLU A 17 -5.58 -28.20 -5.25
CA GLU A 17 -4.49 -27.83 -6.18
C GLU A 17 -3.40 -27.00 -5.48
N PHE A 18 -3.79 -26.06 -4.62
CA PHE A 18 -2.86 -25.25 -3.84
C PHE A 18 -1.94 -26.11 -2.97
N SER A 19 -2.47 -27.17 -2.35
CA SER A 19 -1.68 -28.11 -1.54
C SER A 19 -0.63 -28.90 -2.34
N THR A 20 -0.84 -29.02 -3.66
CA THR A 20 0.10 -29.71 -4.58
C THR A 20 1.19 -28.79 -5.13
N SER A 21 1.11 -27.48 -4.87
CA SER A 21 2.05 -26.47 -5.37
C SER A 21 3.49 -26.77 -4.96
N GLN A 22 4.43 -26.63 -5.90
CA GLN A 22 5.84 -26.93 -5.65
C GLN A 22 6.71 -25.68 -5.48
N THR A 23 6.35 -24.55 -6.10
CA THR A 23 7.27 -23.41 -6.24
C THR A 23 6.70 -22.10 -5.71
N LYS A 24 5.64 -21.59 -6.33
CA LYS A 24 5.14 -20.23 -6.05
C LYS A 24 3.64 -20.14 -6.23
N THR A 25 2.99 -19.49 -5.27
CA THR A 25 1.57 -19.15 -5.29
C THR A 25 1.36 -17.68 -5.01
N ASP A 26 0.42 -17.06 -5.70
CA ASP A 26 -0.05 -15.70 -5.43
C ASP A 26 -1.57 -15.66 -5.62
N MET A 27 -2.24 -14.69 -5.01
CA MET A 27 -3.69 -14.53 -5.15
C MET A 27 -4.11 -13.08 -5.04
N GLY A 28 -5.26 -12.77 -5.62
CA GLY A 28 -5.82 -11.44 -5.57
C GLY A 28 -7.24 -11.36 -6.09
N ILE A 29 -7.70 -10.12 -6.21
CA ILE A 29 -9.06 -9.79 -6.65
C ILE A 29 -8.97 -8.78 -7.80
N PHE A 30 -9.76 -9.04 -8.83
CA PHE A 30 -10.07 -8.11 -9.92
C PHE A 30 -11.51 -7.60 -9.73
N PRO A 31 -11.70 -6.47 -9.00
CA PRO A 31 -13.02 -5.94 -8.72
C PRO A 31 -13.77 -5.56 -9.99
N GLU A 32 -13.07 -5.09 -11.03
CA GLU A 32 -13.69 -4.72 -12.32
C GLU A 32 -14.31 -5.91 -13.06
N LEU A 33 -13.89 -7.14 -12.73
CA LEU A 33 -14.42 -8.39 -13.28
C LEU A 33 -15.33 -9.12 -12.30
N ASN A 34 -15.44 -8.65 -11.04
CA ASN A 34 -16.03 -9.39 -9.94
C ASN A 34 -15.44 -10.82 -9.85
N ARG A 35 -14.12 -10.94 -10.02
CA ARG A 35 -13.39 -12.21 -10.01
C ARG A 35 -12.26 -12.19 -8.99
N CYS A 36 -12.11 -13.30 -8.29
CA CYS A 36 -10.87 -13.63 -7.60
C CYS A 36 -9.96 -14.43 -8.53
N TRP A 37 -8.68 -14.40 -8.25
CA TRP A 37 -7.68 -15.16 -8.98
C TRP A 37 -6.63 -15.75 -8.06
N ILE A 38 -6.09 -16.89 -8.47
CA ILE A 38 -4.97 -17.56 -7.82
C ILE A 38 -4.02 -18.10 -8.87
N THR A 39 -2.73 -17.95 -8.64
CA THR A 39 -1.68 -18.59 -9.44
C THR A 39 -1.11 -19.75 -8.65
N ILE A 40 -1.01 -20.91 -9.31
CA ILE A 40 -0.40 -22.11 -8.75
C ILE A 40 0.65 -22.57 -9.76
N ASP A 41 1.92 -22.34 -9.44
CA ASP A 41 3.05 -22.58 -10.33
C ASP A 41 2.87 -21.92 -11.71
N ASN A 42 2.48 -22.67 -12.74
CA ASN A 42 2.28 -22.19 -14.12
C ASN A 42 0.81 -22.04 -14.53
N LYS A 43 -0.16 -22.25 -13.62
CA LYS A 43 -1.59 -22.12 -13.89
C LYS A 43 -2.18 -20.88 -13.22
N LEU A 44 -3.13 -20.25 -13.89
CA LEU A 44 -3.96 -19.19 -13.34
C LEU A 44 -5.42 -19.65 -13.31
N ILE A 45 -6.05 -19.56 -12.15
CA ILE A 45 -7.47 -19.90 -11.97
C ILE A 45 -8.21 -18.62 -11.56
N LEU A 46 -9.32 -18.32 -12.24
CA LEU A 46 -10.20 -17.20 -11.92
C LEU A 46 -11.57 -17.73 -11.54
N TRP A 47 -12.18 -17.25 -10.46
CA TRP A 47 -13.53 -17.64 -10.06
C TRP A 47 -14.34 -16.42 -9.62
N ASN A 48 -15.66 -16.54 -9.66
CA ASN A 48 -16.55 -15.46 -9.27
C ASN A 48 -16.59 -15.31 -7.74
N ILE A 49 -16.54 -14.07 -7.26
CA ILE A 49 -16.58 -13.76 -5.83
C ILE A 49 -17.88 -14.28 -5.18
N ASN A 50 -18.98 -14.21 -5.91
CA ASN A 50 -20.31 -14.56 -5.39
C ASN A 50 -20.74 -16.01 -5.71
N ASN A 51 -20.02 -16.69 -6.61
CA ASN A 51 -20.36 -18.05 -7.04
C ASN A 51 -19.07 -18.84 -7.26
N ASP A 52 -18.86 -19.85 -6.43
CA ASP A 52 -17.71 -20.75 -6.45
C ASP A 52 -17.80 -21.86 -7.49
N ASN A 53 -18.98 -22.11 -8.07
CA ASN A 53 -19.20 -23.24 -8.98
C ASN A 53 -18.63 -23.04 -10.39
N GLU A 54 -18.24 -21.82 -10.76
CA GLU A 54 -17.70 -21.51 -12.09
C GLU A 54 -16.32 -20.87 -11.98
N TYR A 55 -15.32 -21.59 -12.49
CA TYR A 55 -13.95 -21.12 -12.57
C TYR A 55 -13.37 -21.26 -13.99
N GLN A 56 -12.56 -20.29 -14.37
CA GLN A 56 -11.79 -20.27 -15.61
C GLN A 56 -10.35 -20.67 -15.31
N VAL A 57 -9.81 -21.61 -16.07
CA VAL A 57 -8.40 -22.00 -15.98
C VAL A 57 -7.65 -21.50 -17.20
N VAL A 58 -6.51 -20.86 -16.97
CA VAL A 58 -5.52 -20.51 -18.00
C VAL A 58 -4.24 -21.26 -17.70
N ASP A 59 -3.94 -22.28 -18.50
CA ASP A 59 -2.82 -23.22 -18.32
C ASP A 59 -1.86 -23.26 -19.53
N ASP A 60 -1.95 -22.28 -20.43
CA ASP A 60 -1.12 -22.14 -21.64
C ASP A 60 0.39 -21.90 -21.36
N MET A 61 0.78 -21.71 -20.10
CA MET A 61 2.12 -21.26 -19.73
C MET A 61 3.04 -22.42 -19.36
N LYS A 62 4.26 -22.41 -19.90
CA LYS A 62 5.28 -23.43 -19.62
C LYS A 62 6.10 -23.17 -18.35
N HIS A 63 6.11 -21.93 -17.88
CA HIS A 63 6.99 -21.47 -16.80
C HIS A 63 6.16 -20.88 -15.67
N THR A 64 6.72 -20.90 -14.45
CA THR A 64 6.08 -20.37 -13.24
C THR A 64 5.66 -18.91 -13.40
N ILE A 65 4.40 -18.62 -13.07
CA ILE A 65 3.81 -17.29 -13.04
C ILE A 65 4.40 -16.52 -11.86
N GLN A 66 4.94 -15.35 -12.16
CA GLN A 66 5.53 -14.43 -11.19
C GLN A 66 4.54 -13.35 -10.76
N LYS A 67 3.77 -12.81 -11.71
CA LYS A 67 2.84 -11.71 -11.47
C LYS A 67 1.69 -11.71 -12.48
N VAL A 68 0.49 -11.39 -12.01
CA VAL A 68 -0.67 -11.09 -12.86
C VAL A 68 -1.16 -9.67 -12.61
N ALA A 69 -1.70 -9.04 -13.64
CA ALA A 69 -2.32 -7.73 -13.54
C ALA A 69 -3.44 -7.54 -14.56
N LEU A 70 -4.51 -6.87 -14.13
CA LEU A 70 -5.58 -6.43 -15.01
C LEU A 70 -5.33 -4.97 -15.39
N VAL A 71 -5.35 -4.66 -16.69
CA VAL A 71 -5.07 -3.31 -17.20
C VAL A 71 -6.08 -2.90 -18.25
N ARG A 72 -6.21 -1.59 -18.51
CA ARG A 72 -7.00 -1.07 -19.63
C ARG A 72 -6.17 -1.07 -20.92
N PRO A 73 -6.76 -1.47 -22.06
CA PRO A 73 -6.09 -1.41 -23.35
C PRO A 73 -5.88 0.04 -23.80
N LYS A 74 -4.89 0.24 -24.68
CA LYS A 74 -4.72 1.47 -25.45
C LYS A 74 -5.99 1.76 -26.25
N PRO A 75 -6.45 3.02 -26.27
CA PRO A 75 -7.58 3.41 -27.12
C PRO A 75 -7.35 2.98 -28.57
N ASN A 76 -8.42 2.52 -29.23
CA ASN A 76 -8.43 2.13 -30.65
C ASN A 76 -7.47 0.99 -31.04
N THR A 77 -7.00 0.17 -30.09
CA THR A 77 -6.10 -0.97 -30.39
C THR A 77 -6.85 -2.31 -30.49
N PHE A 78 -7.90 -2.50 -29.70
CA PHE A 78 -8.72 -3.71 -29.69
C PHE A 78 -10.17 -3.40 -30.06
N VAL A 79 -10.94 -4.44 -30.37
CA VAL A 79 -12.39 -4.31 -30.60
C VAL A 79 -13.08 -3.75 -29.34
N PRO A 80 -14.18 -2.97 -29.48
CA PRO A 80 -14.84 -2.31 -28.34
C PRO A 80 -15.33 -3.27 -27.23
N ALA A 81 -15.51 -4.55 -27.54
CA ALA A 81 -15.88 -5.58 -26.57
C ALA A 81 -14.76 -5.88 -25.54
N VAL A 82 -13.50 -5.61 -25.87
CA VAL A 82 -12.34 -5.83 -24.99
C VAL A 82 -12.11 -4.58 -24.16
N LYS A 83 -12.59 -4.61 -22.90
CA LYS A 83 -12.44 -3.49 -21.96
C LYS A 83 -11.22 -3.60 -21.07
N HIS A 84 -10.72 -4.83 -20.89
CA HIS A 84 -9.57 -5.11 -20.04
C HIS A 84 -8.64 -6.11 -20.74
N LEU A 85 -7.36 -6.01 -20.38
CA LEU A 85 -6.32 -6.97 -20.75
C LEU A 85 -5.80 -7.62 -19.47
N LEU A 86 -5.60 -8.93 -19.53
CA LEU A 86 -4.97 -9.71 -18.48
C LEU A 86 -3.51 -9.94 -18.86
N LEU A 87 -2.61 -9.37 -18.07
CA LEU A 87 -1.18 -9.56 -18.20
C LEU A 87 -0.73 -10.68 -17.29
N ILE A 88 0.02 -11.63 -17.82
CA ILE A 88 0.61 -12.72 -17.04
C ILE A 88 2.10 -12.76 -17.30
N SER A 89 2.89 -12.43 -16.28
CA SER A 89 4.33 -12.54 -16.33
C SER A 89 4.77 -13.87 -15.74
N THR A 90 5.54 -14.63 -16.51
CA THR A 90 6.28 -15.81 -16.05
C THR A 90 7.74 -15.47 -15.78
N THR A 91 8.56 -16.46 -15.45
CA THR A 91 10.03 -16.30 -15.34
C THR A 91 10.70 -15.96 -16.67
N MET A 92 10.07 -16.30 -17.81
CA MET A 92 10.67 -16.17 -19.14
C MET A 92 9.97 -15.14 -20.01
N GLU A 93 8.64 -15.06 -19.98
CA GLU A 93 7.83 -14.26 -20.89
C GLU A 93 6.66 -13.56 -20.17
N LEU A 94 6.30 -12.38 -20.66
CA LEU A 94 5.10 -11.63 -20.27
C LEU A 94 4.09 -11.74 -21.40
N PHE A 95 2.95 -12.38 -21.10
CA PHE A 95 1.85 -12.63 -22.01
C PHE A 95 0.72 -11.62 -21.81
N MET A 96 0.01 -11.31 -22.89
CA MET A 96 -1.16 -10.44 -22.89
C MET A 96 -2.38 -11.20 -23.41
N PHE A 97 -3.43 -11.24 -22.60
CA PHE A 97 -4.72 -11.84 -22.95
C PHE A 97 -5.78 -10.74 -23.00
N ALA A 98 -6.72 -10.85 -23.94
CA ALA A 98 -7.88 -9.99 -24.02
C ALA A 98 -9.02 -10.58 -23.18
N ILE A 99 -9.66 -9.74 -22.38
CA ILE A 99 -10.79 -10.15 -21.54
C ILE A 99 -12.08 -9.60 -22.11
N SER A 100 -13.05 -10.48 -22.30
CA SER A 100 -14.45 -10.12 -22.51
C SER A 100 -15.27 -10.60 -21.33
N LEU A 101 -16.14 -9.72 -20.83
CA LEU A 101 -17.08 -10.03 -19.76
C LEU A 101 -18.46 -9.63 -20.26
N ASP A 102 -19.32 -10.62 -20.46
CA ASP A 102 -20.74 -10.35 -20.71
C ASP A 102 -21.42 -10.07 -19.38
N LYS A 103 -21.94 -8.86 -19.21
CA LYS A 103 -22.61 -8.47 -17.96
C LYS A 103 -23.98 -9.13 -17.78
N ALA A 104 -24.61 -9.61 -18.85
CA ALA A 104 -25.94 -10.23 -18.77
C ALA A 104 -25.86 -11.67 -18.26
N THR A 105 -24.93 -12.46 -18.79
CA THR A 105 -24.69 -13.84 -18.36
C THR A 105 -23.67 -13.94 -17.23
N ASN A 106 -22.89 -12.87 -17.00
CA ASN A 106 -21.71 -12.84 -16.14
C ASN A 106 -20.65 -13.89 -16.55
N GLU A 107 -20.64 -14.28 -17.83
CA GLU A 107 -19.64 -15.18 -18.40
C GLU A 107 -18.36 -14.42 -18.71
N LEU A 108 -17.23 -14.98 -18.27
CA LEU A 108 -15.90 -14.44 -18.55
C LEU A 108 -15.28 -15.23 -19.70
N SER A 109 -14.69 -14.54 -20.67
CA SER A 109 -13.93 -15.16 -21.75
C SER A 109 -12.53 -14.56 -21.81
N VAL A 110 -11.53 -15.45 -21.80
CA VAL A 110 -10.11 -15.10 -21.90
C VAL A 110 -9.62 -15.48 -23.29
N PHE A 111 -9.22 -14.49 -24.09
CA PHE A 111 -8.74 -14.69 -25.45
C PHE A 111 -7.23 -14.46 -25.54
N ASN A 112 -6.51 -15.40 -26.14
CA ASN A 112 -5.08 -15.24 -26.40
C ASN A 112 -4.86 -14.22 -27.53
N THR A 113 -4.09 -13.15 -27.25
CA THR A 113 -3.79 -12.13 -28.27
C THR A 113 -2.56 -12.47 -29.11
N HIS A 114 -1.82 -13.53 -28.73
CA HIS A 114 -0.49 -13.88 -29.24
C HIS A 114 0.57 -12.78 -29.06
N LEU A 115 0.29 -11.74 -28.26
CA LEU A 115 1.25 -10.72 -27.89
C LEU A 115 2.02 -11.17 -26.63
N SER A 116 3.32 -11.36 -26.78
CA SER A 116 4.23 -11.64 -25.67
C SER A 116 5.55 -10.91 -25.83
N VAL A 117 6.24 -10.69 -24.71
CA VAL A 117 7.63 -10.20 -24.70
C VAL A 117 8.48 -11.05 -23.77
N PRO A 118 9.75 -11.36 -24.13
CA PRO A 118 10.65 -12.05 -23.23
C PRO A 118 10.99 -11.15 -22.04
N VAL A 119 10.92 -11.66 -20.81
CA VAL A 119 11.26 -10.97 -19.55
C VAL A 119 12.28 -11.75 -18.71
N GLN A 120 12.96 -12.73 -19.30
CA GLN A 120 14.04 -13.47 -18.66
C GLN A 120 15.07 -12.52 -18.03
N GLY A 121 15.39 -12.76 -16.75
CA GLY A 121 16.34 -11.95 -15.97
C GLY A 121 15.79 -10.64 -15.41
N ILE A 122 14.51 -10.31 -15.61
CA ILE A 122 13.87 -9.15 -14.96
C ILE A 122 13.23 -9.55 -13.63
N ASP A 123 12.60 -10.72 -13.56
CA ASP A 123 11.79 -11.21 -12.43
C ASP A 123 10.70 -10.20 -12.02
N VAL A 124 9.64 -10.12 -12.82
CA VAL A 124 8.61 -9.08 -12.70
C VAL A 124 7.87 -9.19 -11.37
N ILE A 125 7.90 -8.10 -10.59
CA ILE A 125 7.27 -8.04 -9.26
C ILE A 125 5.98 -7.22 -9.24
N ASP A 126 5.87 -6.23 -10.12
CA ASP A 126 4.75 -5.30 -10.12
C ASP A 126 4.51 -4.73 -11.52
N ILE A 127 3.23 -4.54 -11.84
CA ILE A 127 2.75 -4.08 -13.14
C ILE A 127 1.65 -3.06 -12.89
N VAL A 128 1.78 -1.88 -13.49
CA VAL A 128 0.82 -0.77 -13.36
C VAL A 128 0.51 -0.19 -14.73
N SER A 129 -0.71 0.31 -14.91
CA SER A 129 -1.11 0.96 -16.17
C SER A 129 -1.62 2.37 -15.96
N HIS A 130 -1.25 3.27 -16.87
CA HIS A 130 -1.87 4.58 -16.96
C HIS A 130 -3.15 4.48 -17.79
N GLU A 131 -4.30 4.58 -17.12
CA GLU A 131 -5.60 4.21 -17.69
C GLU A 131 -5.98 5.06 -18.91
N ARG A 132 -5.65 6.36 -18.89
CA ARG A 132 -5.98 7.29 -19.98
C ARG A 132 -5.24 6.96 -21.28
N SER A 133 -3.96 6.58 -21.18
CA SER A 133 -3.14 6.29 -22.36
C SER A 133 -3.05 4.80 -22.69
N GLY A 134 -3.50 3.90 -21.81
CA GLY A 134 -3.33 2.44 -21.91
C GLY A 134 -1.86 2.00 -21.89
N ARG A 135 -0.95 2.85 -21.41
CA ARG A 135 0.48 2.52 -21.30
C ARG A 135 0.69 1.64 -20.08
N ILE A 136 1.52 0.61 -20.23
CA ILE A 136 1.75 -0.41 -19.22
C ILE A 136 3.22 -0.32 -18.80
N PHE A 137 3.45 -0.20 -17.50
CA PHE A 137 4.77 -0.15 -16.89
C PHE A 137 4.95 -1.31 -15.94
N PHE A 138 6.16 -1.82 -15.85
CA PHE A 138 6.49 -2.91 -14.93
C PHE A 138 7.90 -2.76 -14.38
N ALA A 139 8.11 -3.35 -13.21
CA ALA A 139 9.42 -3.42 -12.55
C ALA A 139 9.70 -4.87 -12.15
N GLY A 140 10.98 -5.19 -12.03
CA GLY A 140 11.42 -6.52 -11.64
C GLY A 140 12.52 -6.51 -10.60
N GLN A 141 12.53 -7.54 -9.76
CA GLN A 141 13.45 -7.69 -8.64
C GLN A 141 14.90 -7.77 -9.10
N ALA A 142 15.18 -8.48 -10.20
CA ALA A 142 16.52 -8.63 -10.76
C ALA A 142 16.94 -7.42 -11.63
N SER A 143 16.02 -6.50 -11.90
CA SER A 143 16.28 -5.34 -12.77
C SER A 143 16.72 -4.08 -12.00
N GLY A 144 16.99 -4.19 -10.70
CA GLY A 144 17.41 -3.07 -9.85
C GLY A 144 16.33 -2.00 -9.71
N LEU A 145 16.69 -0.75 -10.03
CA LEU A 145 15.81 0.41 -9.95
C LEU A 145 15.09 0.74 -11.27
N ASN A 146 15.11 -0.19 -12.23
CA ASN A 146 14.65 0.11 -13.57
C ASN A 146 13.14 -0.08 -13.75
N ILE A 147 12.51 0.89 -14.40
CA ILE A 147 11.11 0.83 -14.84
C ILE A 147 11.10 0.54 -16.34
N TRP A 148 10.39 -0.51 -16.70
CA TRP A 148 10.18 -0.94 -18.07
C TRP A 148 8.79 -0.55 -18.53
N GLU A 149 8.65 -0.31 -19.83
CA GLU A 149 7.37 -0.09 -20.48
C GLU A 149 7.12 -1.18 -21.52
N LEU A 150 5.88 -1.67 -21.54
CA LEU A 150 5.40 -2.59 -22.55
C LEU A 150 4.74 -1.82 -23.70
N HIS A 151 5.36 -1.89 -24.87
CA HIS A 151 4.84 -1.31 -26.10
C HIS A 151 4.10 -2.40 -26.89
N TYR A 152 2.83 -2.18 -27.15
CA TYR A 152 2.01 -3.05 -28.00
C TYR A 152 1.23 -2.24 -29.02
N SER A 153 1.01 -2.82 -30.20
CA SER A 153 0.28 -2.25 -31.34
C SER A 153 -0.70 -3.26 -31.94
N GLY A 154 -1.77 -2.75 -32.56
CA GLY A 154 -2.74 -3.56 -33.31
C GLY A 154 -2.39 -3.74 -34.79
N SER A 155 -1.44 -2.97 -35.33
CA SER A 155 -0.98 -3.04 -36.72
C SER A 155 0.31 -3.88 -36.84
N ASP A 156 0.38 -4.64 -37.93
CA ASP A 156 1.60 -5.29 -38.42
C ASP A 156 2.51 -4.23 -39.06
N ASP A 157 3.37 -3.61 -38.26
CA ASP A 157 4.45 -2.79 -38.79
C ASP A 157 5.60 -3.72 -39.17
N TRP A 158 5.94 -3.81 -40.45
CA TRP A 158 6.92 -4.78 -40.96
C TRP A 158 8.34 -4.69 -40.37
N PHE A 159 8.64 -3.61 -39.65
CA PHE A 159 9.91 -3.38 -38.97
C PHE A 159 9.85 -3.48 -37.45
N ASN A 160 8.67 -3.63 -36.85
CA ASN A 160 8.51 -3.59 -35.40
C ASN A 160 7.67 -4.76 -34.92
N SER A 161 8.14 -5.47 -33.87
CA SER A 161 7.35 -6.54 -33.28
C SER A 161 6.06 -5.96 -32.69
N LYS A 162 4.93 -6.67 -32.82
CA LYS A 162 3.62 -6.24 -32.26
C LYS A 162 3.65 -5.99 -30.76
N CYS A 163 4.64 -6.57 -30.07
CA CYS A 163 4.89 -6.39 -28.66
C CYS A 163 6.40 -6.24 -28.45
N ASN A 164 6.81 -5.20 -27.71
CA ASN A 164 8.20 -4.94 -27.35
C ASN A 164 8.26 -4.37 -25.93
N LYS A 165 9.41 -4.50 -25.26
CA LYS A 165 9.68 -3.88 -23.96
C LYS A 165 10.82 -2.86 -24.07
N VAL A 166 10.65 -1.71 -23.44
CA VAL A 166 11.66 -0.64 -23.42
C VAL A 166 11.98 -0.28 -21.98
N CYS A 167 13.26 -0.20 -21.63
CA CYS A 167 13.67 0.29 -20.32
C CYS A 167 13.69 1.82 -20.33
N LEU A 168 12.83 2.47 -19.55
CA LEU A 168 12.68 3.92 -19.57
C LEU A 168 13.68 4.65 -18.67
N THR A 169 14.21 3.97 -17.66
CA THR A 169 15.10 4.55 -16.65
C THR A 169 16.59 4.23 -16.89
N LYS A 170 16.92 3.44 -17.91
CA LYS A 170 18.32 3.21 -18.29
C LYS A 170 18.83 4.45 -19.02
N SER A 171 19.66 5.25 -18.36
CA SER A 171 20.39 6.33 -19.02
C SER A 171 21.24 5.76 -20.15
N ALA A 172 20.94 6.12 -21.40
CA ALA A 172 21.69 5.68 -22.59
C ALA A 172 23.21 5.94 -22.46
N LEU A 173 23.61 6.97 -21.70
CA LEU A 173 25.00 7.36 -21.48
C LEU A 173 25.81 6.38 -20.60
N LEU A 174 25.15 5.58 -19.76
CA LEU A 174 25.84 4.63 -18.88
C LEU A 174 26.23 3.34 -19.63
N SER A 175 25.55 3.03 -20.74
CA SER A 175 25.85 1.88 -21.59
C SER A 175 27.03 2.08 -22.55
N LEU A 176 27.53 3.32 -22.67
CA LEU A 176 28.61 3.70 -23.58
C LEU A 176 29.94 3.94 -22.86
N LEU A 177 30.00 3.78 -21.54
CA LEU A 177 31.23 3.93 -20.78
C LEU A 177 31.92 2.57 -20.65
N PRO A 178 33.08 2.34 -21.31
CA PRO A 178 33.86 1.14 -21.07
C PRO A 178 34.28 1.09 -19.60
N THR A 179 33.95 -0.02 -18.94
CA THR A 179 34.21 -0.31 -17.51
C THR A 179 35.68 -0.12 -17.12
N ASN A 180 36.61 -0.25 -18.06
CA ASN A 180 38.04 -0.10 -17.82
C ASN A 180 38.55 1.36 -17.76
N MET A 181 37.73 2.37 -18.11
CA MET A 181 38.14 3.80 -18.03
C MET A 181 37.59 4.54 -16.81
N LEU A 182 36.67 3.94 -16.06
CA LEU A 182 36.07 4.55 -14.86
C LEU A 182 37.02 4.52 -13.64
N SER A 183 37.97 3.59 -13.58
CA SER A 183 38.93 3.45 -12.48
C SER A 183 40.08 4.46 -12.49
N GLN A 184 40.17 5.34 -13.51
CA GLN A 184 41.26 6.31 -13.67
C GLN A 184 40.83 7.77 -13.47
N ILE A 185 39.55 8.03 -13.16
CA ILE A 185 39.06 9.40 -12.94
C ILE A 185 39.08 9.68 -11.42
N PRO A 186 39.89 10.64 -10.93
CA PRO A 186 39.88 11.00 -9.52
C PRO A 186 38.54 11.68 -9.16
N GLY A 187 37.86 11.21 -8.11
CA GLY A 187 36.65 11.86 -7.57
C GLY A 187 35.29 11.28 -7.99
N VAL A 188 35.26 10.06 -8.55
CA VAL A 188 34.02 9.41 -9.04
C VAL A 188 33.46 8.30 -8.13
N ASP A 189 33.79 8.30 -6.83
CA ASP A 189 33.27 7.33 -5.85
C ASP A 189 31.72 7.20 -5.86
N PHE A 190 31.02 8.27 -6.25
CA PHE A 190 29.56 8.29 -6.41
C PHE A 190 29.05 7.52 -7.63
N ILE A 191 29.85 7.40 -8.69
CA ILE A 191 29.46 6.70 -9.93
C ILE A 191 29.70 5.20 -9.79
N GLN A 192 30.71 4.79 -9.03
CA GLN A 192 30.98 3.37 -8.77
C GLN A 192 29.82 2.68 -8.04
N ALA A 193 29.16 3.36 -7.10
CA ALA A 193 27.96 2.85 -6.41
C ALA A 193 26.72 2.64 -7.33
N LEU A 194 26.72 3.22 -8.53
CA LEU A 194 25.65 3.06 -9.52
C LEU A 194 25.93 1.96 -10.55
N PHE A 195 27.18 1.46 -10.63
CA PHE A 195 27.64 0.50 -11.63
C PHE A 195 28.17 -0.84 -11.07
N GLU A 196 28.31 -0.99 -9.75
CA GLU A 196 28.77 -2.25 -9.16
C GLU A 196 27.71 -3.36 -9.24
N ASP A 197 27.68 -4.06 -10.37
CA ASP A 197 27.37 -5.49 -10.41
C ASP A 197 28.59 -6.25 -9.86
N ASN A 198 28.80 -6.17 -8.54
CA ASN A 198 29.87 -6.90 -7.85
C ASN A 198 29.46 -8.36 -7.63
N SER A 199 29.67 -9.20 -8.64
CA SER A 199 29.58 -10.66 -8.49
C SER A 199 30.78 -11.28 -7.75
N ASN A 200 31.68 -10.50 -7.15
CA ASN A 200 32.87 -11.00 -6.47
C ASN A 200 33.10 -10.37 -5.08
N GLY A 201 32.85 -11.18 -4.04
CA GLY A 201 33.68 -11.26 -2.84
C GLY A 201 33.63 -10.12 -1.80
N ASN A 202 33.00 -10.41 -0.66
CA ASN A 202 33.23 -9.81 0.67
C ASN A 202 32.77 -8.35 0.92
N GLY A 203 31.48 -8.11 0.76
CA GLY A 203 30.77 -6.97 1.37
C GLY A 203 29.29 -7.01 1.03
N GLY A 204 28.45 -7.58 1.90
CA GLY A 204 27.04 -7.89 1.63
C GLY A 204 26.10 -6.69 1.50
N PHE A 205 26.31 -5.83 0.51
CA PHE A 205 25.35 -4.79 0.15
C PHE A 205 24.31 -5.39 -0.80
N SER A 206 23.11 -5.66 -0.30
CA SER A 206 21.97 -6.03 -1.13
C SER A 206 21.67 -4.91 -2.14
N GLN A 207 21.66 -5.25 -3.44
CA GLN A 207 21.32 -4.33 -4.52
C GLN A 207 19.93 -3.70 -4.27
N GLU A 208 19.82 -2.38 -4.45
CA GLU A 208 18.55 -1.67 -4.27
C GLU A 208 17.60 -2.03 -5.41
N THR A 209 16.38 -2.39 -5.07
CA THR A 209 15.38 -2.93 -6.00
C THR A 209 14.04 -2.27 -5.78
N ILE A 210 13.24 -2.14 -6.84
CA ILE A 210 11.86 -1.68 -6.71
C ILE A 210 11.06 -2.77 -5.96
N THR A 211 10.09 -2.35 -5.15
CA THR A 211 9.19 -3.22 -4.39
C THR A 211 7.72 -2.97 -4.71
N GLN A 212 7.39 -1.75 -5.14
CA GLN A 212 6.04 -1.35 -5.52
C GLN A 212 6.10 -0.21 -6.56
N LEU A 213 5.18 -0.25 -7.52
CA LEU A 213 4.83 0.86 -8.40
C LEU A 213 3.40 1.35 -8.06
N THR A 214 3.14 2.64 -8.24
CA THR A 214 1.78 3.20 -8.21
C THR A 214 1.70 4.40 -9.14
N ILE A 215 0.55 4.64 -9.74
CA ILE A 215 0.35 5.75 -10.68
C ILE A 215 -0.72 6.70 -10.13
N ASP A 216 -0.38 7.99 -10.05
CA ASP A 216 -1.38 9.04 -9.99
C ASP A 216 -1.96 9.23 -11.40
N GLN A 217 -3.15 8.68 -11.60
CA GLN A 217 -3.80 8.59 -12.91
C GLN A 217 -4.09 9.97 -13.52
N GLN A 218 -4.21 11.02 -12.70
CA GLN A 218 -4.68 12.30 -13.19
C GLN A 218 -3.56 13.28 -13.43
N ARG A 219 -2.60 13.31 -12.50
CA ARG A 219 -1.37 14.07 -12.69
C ARG A 219 -0.40 13.39 -13.66
N GLY A 220 -0.60 12.11 -13.95
CA GLY A 220 0.27 11.33 -14.84
C GLY A 220 1.65 11.14 -14.23
N ILE A 221 1.71 10.75 -12.96
CA ILE A 221 2.96 10.54 -12.22
C ILE A 221 3.06 9.07 -11.84
N ILE A 222 4.18 8.43 -12.16
CA ILE A 222 4.52 7.10 -11.64
C ILE A 222 5.44 7.24 -10.43
N TYR A 223 5.08 6.58 -9.35
CA TYR A 223 5.88 6.47 -8.14
C TYR A 223 6.43 5.06 -8.01
N SER A 224 7.70 4.94 -7.64
CA SER A 224 8.34 3.67 -7.30
C SER A 224 8.83 3.72 -5.84
N LEU A 225 8.56 2.65 -5.09
CA LEU A 225 9.12 2.42 -3.77
C LEU A 225 10.25 1.38 -3.85
N SER A 226 11.42 1.70 -3.30
CA SER A 226 12.55 0.76 -3.26
C SER A 226 12.65 -0.05 -1.97
N SER A 227 13.45 -1.12 -2.00
CA SER A 227 13.78 -1.96 -0.84
C SER A 227 14.46 -1.19 0.30
N LYS A 228 15.09 -0.04 0.00
CA LYS A 228 15.69 0.90 0.96
C LYS A 228 14.71 1.98 1.44
N SER A 229 13.41 1.85 1.14
CA SER A 229 12.39 2.86 1.46
C SER A 229 12.60 4.21 0.79
N THR A 230 13.26 4.23 -0.37
CA THR A 230 13.38 5.43 -1.20
C THR A 230 12.18 5.51 -2.14
N ILE A 231 11.50 6.64 -2.15
CA ILE A 231 10.40 6.93 -3.07
C ILE A 231 10.97 7.72 -4.23
N ARG A 232 10.70 7.30 -5.47
CA ARG A 232 11.04 8.07 -6.68
C ARG A 232 9.78 8.36 -7.46
N ALA A 233 9.65 9.59 -7.95
CA ALA A 233 8.52 10.06 -8.71
C ALA A 233 8.97 10.49 -10.11
N TYR A 234 8.24 10.06 -11.13
CA TYR A 234 8.52 10.37 -12.53
C TYR A 234 7.24 10.85 -13.23
N VAL A 235 7.34 11.89 -14.05
CA VAL A 235 6.22 12.36 -14.88
C VAL A 235 6.15 11.51 -16.13
N ILE A 236 4.96 11.02 -16.45
CA ILE A 236 4.65 10.28 -17.65
C ILE A 236 4.49 11.29 -18.80
N THR A 237 5.51 11.42 -19.65
CA THR A 237 5.42 12.23 -20.87
C THR A 237 5.00 11.36 -22.06
N GLU A 238 4.85 11.92 -23.26
CA GLU A 238 4.43 11.14 -24.43
C GLU A 238 5.37 9.98 -24.78
N LYS A 239 6.69 10.15 -24.57
CA LYS A 239 7.72 9.21 -25.03
C LYS A 239 8.63 8.66 -23.93
N SER A 240 8.72 9.32 -22.78
CA SER A 240 9.69 9.00 -21.73
C SER A 240 9.07 9.13 -20.34
N LEU A 241 9.89 8.87 -19.32
CA LEU A 241 9.63 9.26 -17.94
C LEU A 241 10.59 10.39 -17.58
N GLU A 242 10.06 11.55 -17.17
CA GLU A 242 10.86 12.68 -16.72
C GLU A 242 11.04 12.66 -15.20
N GLY A 243 12.26 12.89 -14.72
CA GLY A 243 12.63 12.75 -13.31
C GLY A 243 13.94 11.98 -13.13
N PRO A 244 14.18 11.29 -12.00
CA PRO A 244 13.32 11.18 -10.82
C PRO A 244 13.46 12.35 -9.84
N MET A 245 12.34 12.70 -9.20
CA MET A 245 12.40 13.31 -7.88
C MET A 245 12.48 12.22 -6.81
N SER A 246 13.49 12.24 -5.95
CA SER A 246 13.72 11.19 -4.96
C SER A 246 13.53 11.68 -3.53
N ILE A 247 12.86 10.87 -2.71
CA ILE A 247 12.66 11.07 -1.27
C ILE A 247 13.27 9.89 -0.55
N GLU A 248 14.38 10.15 0.15
CA GLU A 248 15.11 9.16 0.92
C GLU A 248 14.69 9.15 2.40
N PRO A 249 14.87 8.04 3.13
CA PRO A 249 14.63 7.98 4.57
C PRO A 249 15.42 9.03 5.38
N ALA A 250 16.60 9.43 4.90
CA ALA A 250 17.41 10.49 5.54
C ALA A 250 16.72 11.86 5.47
N TYR A 251 16.09 12.20 4.34
CA TYR A 251 15.27 13.40 4.20
C TYR A 251 14.10 13.38 5.19
N ILE A 252 13.37 12.26 5.24
CA ILE A 252 12.22 12.09 6.14
C ILE A 252 12.67 12.26 7.60
N SER A 253 13.77 11.63 7.99
CA SER A 253 14.34 11.71 9.34
C SER A 253 14.70 13.15 9.73
N ARG A 254 15.28 13.91 8.79
CA ARG A 254 15.63 15.33 9.01
C ARG A 254 14.38 16.18 9.26
N ILE A 255 13.33 16.02 8.45
CA ILE A 255 12.07 16.77 8.60
C ILE A 255 11.34 16.37 9.89
N ILE A 256 11.34 15.09 10.26
CA ILE A 256 10.78 14.64 11.54
C ILE A 256 11.48 15.33 12.72
N GLY A 257 12.80 15.53 12.63
CA GLY A 257 13.59 16.23 13.66
C GLY A 257 13.16 17.69 13.92
N THR A 258 12.51 18.33 12.95
CA THR A 258 12.06 19.73 13.03
C THR A 258 10.56 19.90 13.28
N THR A 259 9.80 18.80 13.41
CA THR A 259 8.34 18.82 13.61
C THR A 259 7.94 18.30 14.99
N THR A 260 6.65 18.32 15.31
CA THR A 260 6.10 17.73 16.56
C THR A 260 6.33 16.22 16.67
N ALA A 261 6.65 15.57 15.55
CA ALA A 261 7.04 14.16 15.47
C ALA A 261 8.47 13.88 16.01
N ARG A 262 9.23 14.91 16.39
CA ARG A 262 10.58 14.75 16.95
C ARG A 262 10.60 13.73 18.10
N ALA A 263 11.64 12.90 18.11
CA ALA A 263 11.87 11.88 19.13
C ALA A 263 10.74 10.83 19.26
N ALA A 264 9.96 10.60 18.20
CA ALA A 264 9.04 9.47 18.13
C ALA A 264 9.82 8.15 17.91
N PRO A 265 9.80 7.19 18.86
CA PRO A 265 10.55 5.94 18.72
C PRO A 265 10.13 5.11 17.51
N ILE A 266 8.86 5.18 17.13
CA ILE A 266 8.28 4.45 15.97
C ILE A 266 8.79 4.97 14.62
N LEU A 267 9.39 6.16 14.59
CA LEU A 267 10.05 6.73 13.41
C LEU A 267 11.57 6.75 13.55
N GLY A 268 12.12 6.01 14.52
CA GLY A 268 13.56 5.83 14.65
C GLY A 268 14.16 5.05 13.47
N PRO A 269 15.50 5.05 13.30
CA PRO A 269 16.17 4.42 12.15
C PRO A 269 15.82 2.95 11.93
N LYS A 270 15.50 2.21 12.99
CA LYS A 270 15.09 0.80 12.93
C LYS A 270 13.68 0.60 12.36
N TYR A 271 12.77 1.55 12.56
CA TYR A 271 11.34 1.43 12.27
C TYR A 271 10.87 2.35 11.13
N LEU A 272 11.72 3.28 10.67
CA LEU A 272 11.46 4.09 9.49
C LEU A 272 11.67 3.28 8.20
N LYS A 273 10.84 2.25 8.02
CA LYS A 273 10.76 1.43 6.82
C LYS A 273 9.39 1.62 6.20
N ILE A 274 9.35 2.03 4.93
CA ILE A 274 8.12 2.22 4.17
C ILE A 274 7.71 0.87 3.59
N VAL A 275 6.45 0.48 3.79
CA VAL A 275 5.90 -0.81 3.36
C VAL A 275 4.91 -0.68 2.20
N LYS A 276 4.29 0.50 2.04
CA LYS A 276 3.32 0.78 0.99
C LYS A 276 3.32 2.26 0.66
N ILE A 277 3.13 2.58 -0.61
CA ILE A 277 2.81 3.93 -1.08
C ILE A 277 1.46 3.94 -1.82
N SER A 278 0.70 5.02 -1.68
CA SER A 278 -0.60 5.23 -2.32
C SER A 278 -0.69 6.67 -2.84
N SER A 279 -1.03 6.84 -4.12
CA SER A 279 -1.26 8.16 -4.73
C SER A 279 -2.60 8.73 -4.28
N VAL A 280 -2.68 10.06 -4.17
CA VAL A 280 -3.90 10.78 -3.81
C VAL A 280 -4.37 11.59 -5.01
N ALA A 281 -5.62 11.42 -5.42
CA ALA A 281 -6.17 12.12 -6.58
C ALA A 281 -6.30 13.63 -6.29
N PRO A 282 -6.09 14.50 -7.29
CA PRO A 282 -6.25 15.94 -7.11
C PRO A 282 -7.70 16.35 -6.81
N GLU A 283 -8.72 15.55 -7.14
CA GLU A 283 -10.08 15.83 -6.68
C GLU A 283 -10.24 15.66 -5.18
N GLU A 284 -9.46 14.79 -4.53
CA GLU A 284 -9.47 14.69 -3.07
C GLU A 284 -8.68 15.85 -2.47
N ASN A 285 -7.48 16.12 -2.99
CA ASN A 285 -6.65 17.22 -2.53
C ASN A 285 -5.64 17.66 -3.60
N ASN A 286 -5.67 18.94 -3.97
CA ASN A 286 -4.81 19.51 -5.00
C ASN A 286 -3.31 19.41 -4.68
N ASN A 287 -2.95 19.57 -3.40
CA ASN A 287 -1.55 19.67 -2.96
C ASN A 287 -0.99 18.32 -2.51
N LEU A 288 -1.82 17.43 -1.97
CA LEU A 288 -1.39 16.12 -1.50
C LEU A 288 -1.25 15.17 -2.69
N PHE A 289 -0.04 14.67 -2.91
CA PHE A 289 0.28 13.82 -4.05
C PHE A 289 0.38 12.34 -3.64
N LEU A 290 0.95 12.07 -2.47
CA LEU A 290 1.29 10.72 -2.05
C LEU A 290 1.14 10.52 -0.54
N VAL A 291 0.71 9.33 -0.14
CA VAL A 291 0.80 8.85 1.24
C VAL A 291 1.70 7.62 1.29
N ALA A 292 2.63 7.60 2.24
CA ALA A 292 3.48 6.44 2.51
C ALA A 292 3.15 5.84 3.89
N LEU A 293 3.03 4.51 3.94
CA LEU A 293 2.80 3.75 5.15
C LEU A 293 4.12 3.16 5.65
N THR A 294 4.42 3.33 6.93
CA THR A 294 5.58 2.69 7.57
C THR A 294 5.22 1.33 8.17
N VAL A 295 6.23 0.51 8.46
CA VAL A 295 6.06 -0.76 9.22
C VAL A 295 5.48 -0.53 10.62
N GLY A 296 5.62 0.68 11.17
CA GLY A 296 4.98 1.08 12.43
C GLY A 296 3.50 1.48 12.29
N GLY A 297 2.94 1.49 11.08
CA GLY A 297 1.59 1.99 10.82
C GLY A 297 1.48 3.51 10.87
N VAL A 298 2.60 4.24 10.72
CA VAL A 298 2.59 5.70 10.57
C VAL A 298 2.25 6.05 9.14
N ARG A 299 1.36 7.03 8.94
CA ARG A 299 0.98 7.58 7.63
C ARG A 299 1.74 8.89 7.41
N LEU A 300 2.60 8.93 6.39
CA LEU A 300 3.39 10.08 5.99
C LEU A 300 2.75 10.70 4.75
N TYR A 301 2.34 11.97 4.84
CA TYR A 301 1.62 12.67 3.78
C TYR A 301 2.57 13.63 3.07
N PHE A 302 2.69 13.49 1.75
CA PHE A 302 3.61 14.27 0.93
C PHE A 302 2.85 15.24 0.02
N ASN A 303 3.05 16.53 0.26
CA ASN A 303 2.60 17.57 -0.65
C ASN A 303 3.54 17.66 -1.85
N GLY A 304 2.99 17.95 -3.03
CA GLY A 304 3.76 18.11 -4.25
C GLY A 304 3.37 19.36 -5.04
N SER A 305 4.27 19.77 -5.93
CA SER A 305 3.99 20.72 -7.00
C SER A 305 4.61 20.21 -8.31
N MET A 306 3.94 20.50 -9.42
CA MET A 306 4.34 20.01 -10.74
C MET A 306 4.37 21.18 -11.71
N GLY A 307 5.46 21.27 -12.48
CA GLY A 307 5.57 22.13 -13.65
C GLY A 307 4.85 21.51 -14.85
N ARG A 308 5.19 21.93 -16.08
CA ARG A 308 4.56 21.34 -17.28
C ARG A 308 4.98 19.89 -17.54
N PHE A 309 6.25 19.57 -17.30
CA PHE A 309 6.85 18.28 -17.64
C PHE A 309 7.75 17.71 -16.55
N ASN A 310 7.80 18.34 -15.38
CA ASN A 310 8.69 17.95 -14.28
C ASN A 310 8.00 18.14 -12.93
N ILE A 311 8.47 17.40 -11.94
CA ILE A 311 8.05 17.57 -10.55
C ILE A 311 8.95 18.63 -9.93
N GLU A 312 8.35 19.70 -9.39
CA GLU A 312 9.10 20.82 -8.80
C GLU A 312 9.41 20.59 -7.33
N ALA A 313 8.48 19.99 -6.60
CA ALA A 313 8.68 19.62 -5.20
C ALA A 313 7.83 18.41 -4.81
N LEU A 314 8.34 17.63 -3.86
CA LEU A 314 7.62 16.62 -3.10
C LEU A 314 8.15 16.71 -1.66
N ARG A 315 7.30 17.06 -0.70
CA ARG A 315 7.71 17.42 0.67
C ARG A 315 6.81 16.76 1.69
N LEU A 316 7.42 16.27 2.76
CA LEU A 316 6.68 15.72 3.90
C LEU A 316 5.93 16.87 4.60
N GLU A 317 4.60 16.83 4.54
CA GLU A 317 3.73 17.86 5.10
C GLU A 317 3.25 17.47 6.50
N SER A 318 2.63 16.30 6.62
CA SER A 318 2.00 15.87 7.86
C SER A 318 2.23 14.39 8.13
N ILE A 319 2.10 14.03 9.40
CA ILE A 319 2.38 12.70 9.93
C ILE A 319 1.19 12.32 10.82
N LYS A 320 0.56 11.17 10.53
CA LYS A 320 -0.43 10.58 11.44
C LYS A 320 0.14 9.33 12.07
N PHE A 321 0.26 9.35 13.38
CA PHE A 321 0.69 8.21 14.19
C PHE A 321 -0.44 7.18 14.37
N PRO A 322 -0.10 5.93 14.72
CA PRO A 322 -1.09 4.94 15.16
C PRO A 322 -1.88 5.41 16.39
N PRO A 323 -3.09 4.87 16.62
CA PRO A 323 -3.83 5.12 17.85
C PRO A 323 -3.05 4.61 19.07
N SER A 324 -3.27 5.21 20.24
CA SER A 324 -2.71 4.71 21.50
C SER A 324 -3.51 3.53 22.04
N SER A 325 -2.83 2.54 22.64
CA SER A 325 -3.49 1.48 23.43
C SER A 325 -3.88 1.93 24.85
N VAL A 326 -3.49 3.15 25.22
CA VAL A 326 -3.68 3.71 26.56
C VAL A 326 -5.15 4.00 26.80
N THR A 327 -5.64 3.66 27.99
CA THR A 327 -7.04 3.86 28.35
C THR A 327 -7.37 5.34 28.52
N PRO A 328 -8.64 5.75 28.32
CA PRO A 328 -9.06 7.14 28.48
C PRO A 328 -8.75 7.71 29.86
N GLU A 329 -8.79 6.90 30.92
CA GLU A 329 -8.52 7.32 32.30
C GLU A 329 -7.06 7.76 32.47
N VAL A 330 -6.12 7.02 31.89
CA VAL A 330 -4.69 7.37 31.95
C VAL A 330 -4.43 8.66 31.15
N ILE A 331 -5.10 8.83 30.02
CA ILE A 331 -5.02 10.08 29.24
C ILE A 331 -5.54 11.26 30.07
N GLN A 332 -6.65 11.08 30.79
CA GLN A 332 -7.24 12.10 31.65
C GLN A 332 -6.33 12.44 32.85
N GLN A 333 -5.74 11.43 33.48
CA GLN A 333 -4.78 11.62 34.58
C GLN A 333 -3.55 12.41 34.13
N GLU A 334 -2.98 12.07 32.97
CA GLU A 334 -1.83 12.79 32.41
C GLU A 334 -2.19 14.23 32.03
N LEU A 335 -3.41 14.45 31.52
CA LEU A 335 -3.92 15.78 31.19
C LEU A 335 -4.13 16.64 32.44
N LEU A 336 -4.63 16.07 33.54
CA LEU A 336 -4.72 16.75 34.84
C LEU A 336 -3.33 17.07 35.40
N HIS A 337 -2.38 16.13 35.28
CA HIS A 337 -1.01 16.33 35.71
C HIS A 337 -0.34 17.49 34.96
N GLN A 338 -0.51 17.55 33.63
CA GLN A 338 0.02 18.62 32.80
C GLN A 338 -0.56 20.00 33.19
N GLN A 339 -1.86 20.08 33.48
CA GLN A 339 -2.49 21.33 33.96
C GLN A 339 -1.95 21.78 35.32
N GLN A 340 -1.74 20.84 36.26
CA GLN A 340 -1.15 21.15 37.57
C GLN A 340 0.30 21.63 37.45
N GLU A 341 1.10 21.05 36.56
CA GLU A 341 2.47 21.51 36.30
C GLU A 341 2.51 22.91 35.69
N GLN A 342 1.59 23.21 34.76
CA GLN A 342 1.46 24.56 34.19
C GLN A 342 1.09 25.59 35.27
N ALA A 343 0.16 25.26 36.17
CA ALA A 343 -0.22 26.12 37.28
C ALA A 343 0.92 26.37 38.28
N LYS A 344 1.80 25.37 38.51
CA LYS A 344 2.98 25.53 39.39
C LYS A 344 4.09 26.38 38.76
N ARG A 345 4.13 26.48 37.43
CA ARG A 345 5.18 27.20 36.67
C ARG A 345 4.84 28.65 36.33
N SER A 346 3.68 29.17 36.75
CA SER A 346 3.26 30.55 36.51
C SER A 346 3.96 31.59 37.40
N PHE A 347 5.29 31.48 37.58
CA PHE A 347 6.11 32.53 38.19
C PHE A 347 6.69 33.44 37.10
N PRO A 348 6.72 34.77 37.29
CA PRO A 348 6.81 35.77 36.21
C PRO A 348 8.17 35.87 35.48
N PHE A 349 9.15 34.99 35.75
CA PHE A 349 10.51 35.11 35.21
C PHE A 349 10.92 34.03 34.19
N PHE A 350 10.08 33.03 33.91
CA PHE A 350 10.36 32.04 32.87
C PHE A 350 9.30 32.12 31.76
N SER A 351 9.65 32.78 30.66
CA SER A 351 8.84 32.86 29.46
C SER A 351 8.70 31.49 28.79
N ASN A 352 7.47 31.19 28.37
CA ASN A 352 6.98 30.03 27.64
C ASN A 352 7.77 29.74 26.33
N LEU A 353 8.92 29.06 26.42
CA LEU A 353 9.67 28.60 25.25
C LEU A 353 9.50 27.10 24.94
N MET A 354 8.63 26.40 25.67
CA MET A 354 8.25 25.01 25.37
C MET A 354 6.74 24.96 25.15
N SER A 355 6.32 24.96 23.88
CA SER A 355 4.97 24.56 23.51
C SER A 355 4.71 23.17 24.10
N SER A 356 3.77 23.05 25.03
CA SER A 356 3.44 21.77 25.64
C SER A 356 2.84 20.86 24.58
N GLU A 357 3.51 19.76 24.28
CA GLU A 357 3.03 18.74 23.34
C GLU A 357 1.66 18.21 23.81
N PRO A 358 0.69 18.01 22.89
CA PRO A 358 -0.59 17.39 23.24
C PRO A 358 -0.38 16.02 23.88
N VAL A 359 -1.05 15.75 25.01
CA VAL A 359 -0.95 14.48 25.75
C VAL A 359 -1.21 13.28 24.85
N LEU A 360 -2.20 13.37 23.96
CA LEU A 360 -2.51 12.30 23.02
C LEU A 360 -1.34 12.00 22.06
N LEU A 361 -0.69 13.05 21.54
CA LEU A 361 0.44 12.91 20.63
C LEU A 361 1.63 12.23 21.32
N LYS A 362 1.88 12.56 22.60
CA LYS A 362 2.91 11.93 23.43
C LYS A 362 2.73 10.40 23.50
N PHE A 363 1.49 9.92 23.63
CA PHE A 363 1.20 8.48 23.63
C PHE A 363 1.25 7.87 22.23
N GLN A 364 0.70 8.54 21.23
CA GLN A 364 0.67 8.05 19.84
C GLN A 364 2.08 7.87 19.26
N LYS A 365 3.03 8.76 19.56
CA LYS A 365 4.44 8.65 19.14
C LYS A 365 5.12 7.37 19.64
N LYS A 366 4.64 6.82 20.75
CA LYS A 366 5.15 5.60 21.40
C LYS A 366 4.29 4.38 21.10
N SER A 367 3.21 4.53 20.34
CA SER A 367 2.27 3.44 20.08
C SER A 367 2.92 2.32 19.29
N SER A 368 2.69 1.09 19.71
CA SER A 368 3.02 -0.13 18.96
C SER A 368 1.76 -0.84 18.47
N VAL A 369 0.60 -0.17 18.50
CA VAL A 369 -0.70 -0.78 18.15
C VAL A 369 -0.67 -1.37 16.74
N LEU A 370 -0.05 -0.66 15.79
CA LEU A 370 0.08 -1.05 14.38
C LEU A 370 1.53 -1.40 13.98
N LEU A 371 2.38 -1.73 14.94
CA LEU A 371 3.73 -2.23 14.64
C LEU A 371 3.63 -3.55 13.88
N GLU A 372 4.48 -3.74 12.86
CA GLU A 372 4.43 -4.86 11.91
C GLU A 372 3.25 -4.76 10.93
N THR A 373 2.91 -3.51 10.54
CA THR A 373 2.00 -3.23 9.41
C THR A 373 2.56 -3.84 8.13
N THR A 374 1.72 -4.62 7.43
CA THR A 374 2.09 -5.35 6.21
C THR A 374 1.84 -4.53 4.93
N LYS A 375 2.38 -5.01 3.79
CA LYS A 375 2.16 -4.44 2.45
C LYS A 375 0.71 -4.57 1.93
N ALA A 376 -0.13 -5.39 2.57
CA ALA A 376 -1.55 -5.54 2.22
C ALA A 376 -2.39 -4.34 2.70
N SER A 377 -1.84 -3.55 3.64
CA SER A 377 -2.45 -2.32 4.14
C SER A 377 -2.62 -1.31 3.02
N THR A 378 -3.71 -0.54 3.07
CA THR A 378 -4.07 0.39 1.98
C THR A 378 -4.85 1.58 2.52
N ILE A 379 -4.91 2.64 1.71
CA ILE A 379 -5.80 3.78 1.92
C ILE A 379 -6.80 3.80 0.77
N ILE A 380 -8.08 3.73 1.12
CA ILE A 380 -9.20 3.82 0.20
C ILE A 380 -9.75 5.25 0.29
N SER A 381 -9.93 5.90 -0.85
CA SER A 381 -10.47 7.26 -0.89
C SER A 381 -11.96 7.27 -0.49
N PRO A 382 -12.46 8.25 0.29
CA PRO A 382 -11.74 9.41 0.85
C PRO A 382 -11.14 9.14 2.24
N GLY A 383 -9.82 8.92 2.29
CA GLY A 383 -9.03 8.85 3.53
C GLY A 383 -9.27 7.65 4.47
N ILE A 384 -9.98 6.62 4.04
CA ILE A 384 -10.23 5.39 4.81
C ILE A 384 -8.95 4.56 4.87
N PHE A 385 -8.46 4.25 6.06
CA PHE A 385 -7.22 3.53 6.25
C PHE A 385 -7.48 2.13 6.78
N PHE A 386 -7.02 1.12 6.03
CA PHE A 386 -6.97 -0.28 6.48
C PHE A 386 -5.50 -0.67 6.75
N SER A 387 -5.25 -1.25 7.92
CA SER A 387 -3.94 -1.78 8.30
C SER A 387 -4.06 -3.25 8.68
N ALA A 388 -3.39 -4.10 7.90
CA ALA A 388 -3.22 -5.50 8.23
C ALA A 388 -1.92 -5.67 9.03
N VAL A 389 -2.05 -6.14 10.26
CA VAL A 389 -0.97 -6.25 11.24
C VAL A 389 -0.79 -7.72 11.62
N ILE A 390 0.46 -8.18 11.62
CA ILE A 390 0.83 -9.51 12.12
C ILE A 390 1.56 -9.27 13.43
N LYS A 391 1.15 -9.92 14.53
CA LYS A 391 1.82 -9.82 15.83
C LYS A 391 2.34 -11.17 16.27
N SER A 392 3.58 -11.21 16.74
CA SER A 392 4.14 -12.38 17.41
C SER A 392 3.74 -12.40 18.89
N SER A 393 3.30 -13.56 19.40
CA SER A 393 2.83 -13.72 20.79
C SER A 393 3.85 -13.35 21.88
N GLN A 394 5.15 -13.35 21.57
CA GLN A 394 6.18 -12.87 22.50
C GLN A 394 6.10 -11.36 22.77
N GLN A 395 5.57 -10.57 21.83
CA GLN A 395 5.38 -9.13 22.01
C GLN A 395 4.13 -8.81 22.85
N THR A 396 3.10 -9.66 22.79
CA THR A 396 1.85 -9.49 23.57
C THR A 396 2.10 -9.63 25.08
N HIS A 397 2.94 -10.57 25.52
CA HIS A 397 3.28 -10.73 26.94
C HIS A 397 4.18 -9.62 27.50
N GLN A 398 4.92 -8.87 26.66
CA GLN A 398 5.62 -7.67 27.11
C GLN A 398 4.68 -6.46 27.26
N GLN A 399 3.54 -6.46 26.56
CA GLN A 399 2.48 -5.46 26.72
C GLN A 399 1.78 -5.63 28.07
N GLU A 400 1.36 -6.85 28.43
CA GLU A 400 0.69 -7.10 29.72
C GLU A 400 1.62 -6.95 30.94
N LYS A 401 2.92 -7.31 30.81
CA LYS A 401 3.87 -7.21 31.94
C LYS A 401 4.37 -5.79 32.24
N LYS A 402 4.41 -4.89 31.25
CA LYS A 402 4.86 -3.50 31.49
C LYS A 402 3.78 -2.59 32.07
N GLU A 403 2.51 -2.98 31.99
CA GLU A 403 1.41 -2.21 32.56
C GLU A 403 1.13 -2.54 34.05
N ASN A 404 1.63 -3.67 34.56
CA ASN A 404 1.35 -4.12 35.93
C ASN A 404 2.57 -4.16 36.89
N SER A 405 3.69 -3.51 36.58
CA SER A 405 4.85 -3.48 37.49
C SER A 405 5.19 -2.07 37.98
N SER A 406 4.41 -1.58 38.94
CA SER A 406 4.91 -0.70 39.99
C SER A 406 4.51 -1.26 41.35
N VAL A 407 5.50 -1.39 42.24
CA VAL A 407 5.40 -1.73 43.68
C VAL A 407 5.52 -3.23 44.04
N THR A 408 6.75 -3.74 44.15
CA THR A 408 7.43 -4.09 45.44
C THR A 408 8.70 -4.89 45.16
N GLY A 409 9.80 -4.49 45.78
CA GLY A 409 11.06 -5.24 45.73
C GLY A 409 11.03 -6.44 46.68
N THR A 410 11.54 -7.57 46.23
CA THR A 410 12.18 -8.58 47.09
C THR A 410 13.07 -9.49 46.24
N THR A 411 14.26 -9.70 46.76
CA THR A 411 15.34 -10.55 46.26
C THR A 411 14.94 -12.03 46.27
N ALA A 412 15.13 -12.74 45.15
CA ALA A 412 15.11 -14.20 45.12
C ALA A 412 16.07 -14.78 44.08
N THR A 413 16.63 -15.92 44.47
CA THR A 413 17.82 -16.64 44.04
C THR A 413 17.75 -17.29 42.66
N ALA A 414 18.91 -17.40 42.01
CA ALA A 414 19.09 -18.00 40.69
C ALA A 414 18.87 -19.52 40.71
N GLY A 415 17.88 -19.99 39.95
CA GLY A 415 17.68 -21.38 39.59
C GLY A 415 17.57 -21.51 38.08
N SER A 416 18.54 -22.17 37.46
CA SER A 416 18.58 -22.48 36.03
C SER A 416 17.44 -23.44 35.66
N LYS A 417 16.42 -22.93 34.94
CA LYS A 417 15.43 -23.75 34.24
C LYS A 417 15.56 -23.52 32.74
N THR A 418 15.90 -24.59 32.05
CA THR A 418 15.89 -24.72 30.59
C THR A 418 14.49 -24.41 30.04
N VAL A 419 14.37 -23.30 29.33
CA VAL A 419 13.13 -22.85 28.69
C VAL A 419 12.89 -23.66 27.42
N LYS A 420 11.93 -24.59 27.45
CA LYS A 420 11.34 -25.15 26.22
C LYS A 420 10.61 -24.02 25.50
N GLN A 421 11.07 -23.62 24.31
CA GLN A 421 10.41 -22.63 23.47
C GLN A 421 9.03 -23.17 23.04
N GLN A 422 7.96 -22.55 23.51
CA GLN A 422 6.61 -22.77 22.99
C GLN A 422 6.52 -22.27 21.54
N PRO A 423 5.68 -22.89 20.68
CA PRO A 423 5.52 -22.45 19.30
C PRO A 423 5.01 -21.00 19.26
N VAL A 424 5.65 -20.15 18.46
CA VAL A 424 5.26 -18.75 18.28
C VAL A 424 3.93 -18.71 17.52
N THR A 425 2.83 -18.47 18.22
CA THR A 425 1.52 -18.21 17.60
C THR A 425 1.50 -16.80 17.01
N LEU A 426 1.30 -16.70 15.70
CA LEU A 426 1.09 -15.42 15.02
C LEU A 426 -0.37 -15.00 15.14
N GLN A 427 -0.62 -13.76 15.56
CA GLN A 427 -1.94 -13.17 15.62
C GLN A 427 -2.12 -12.18 14.46
N HIS A 428 -3.13 -12.41 13.64
CA HIS A 428 -3.51 -11.51 12.56
C HIS A 428 -4.56 -10.54 13.06
N LYS A 429 -4.34 -9.24 12.87
CA LYS A 429 -5.28 -8.18 13.24
C LYS A 429 -5.53 -7.29 12.04
N LEU A 430 -6.80 -6.99 11.80
CA LEU A 430 -7.21 -6.00 10.80
C LEU A 430 -7.69 -4.76 11.53
N PHE A 431 -7.06 -3.61 11.26
CA PHE A 431 -7.42 -2.32 11.81
C PHE A 431 -8.02 -1.45 10.72
N VAL A 432 -9.09 -0.72 11.04
CA VAL A 432 -9.68 0.27 10.15
C VAL A 432 -9.80 1.61 10.87
N SER A 433 -9.50 2.70 10.16
CA SER A 433 -9.72 4.08 10.60
C SER A 433 -10.44 4.86 9.50
N VAL A 434 -11.57 5.47 9.83
CA VAL A 434 -12.40 6.23 8.88
C VAL A 434 -12.52 7.67 9.35
N PRO A 435 -12.26 8.68 8.50
CA PRO A 435 -12.54 10.06 8.85
C PRO A 435 -14.03 10.25 9.19
N ASP A 436 -14.32 10.96 10.27
CA ASP A 436 -15.68 11.34 10.62
C ASP A 436 -16.13 12.51 9.73
N TYR A 437 -16.80 12.19 8.63
CA TYR A 437 -17.23 13.16 7.63
C TYR A 437 -18.28 14.14 8.19
N GLY A 438 -19.10 13.70 9.14
CA GLY A 438 -20.12 14.52 9.80
C GLY A 438 -19.49 15.59 10.69
N ILE A 439 -18.59 15.18 11.60
CA ILE A 439 -17.86 16.11 12.46
C ILE A 439 -17.00 17.07 11.65
N LEU A 440 -16.35 16.59 10.58
CA LEU A 440 -15.54 17.42 9.70
C LEU A 440 -16.39 18.51 9.03
N LYS A 441 -17.57 18.15 8.51
CA LYS A 441 -18.50 19.08 7.87
C LYS A 441 -19.10 20.10 8.85
N THR A 442 -19.54 19.65 10.01
CA THR A 442 -20.28 20.48 10.98
C THR A 442 -19.37 21.36 11.83
N HIS A 443 -18.19 20.87 12.20
CA HIS A 443 -17.31 21.54 13.15
C HIS A 443 -15.94 21.93 12.57
N GLY A 444 -15.62 21.55 11.33
CA GLY A 444 -14.29 21.76 10.76
C GLY A 444 -13.18 21.02 11.51
N LYS A 445 -13.52 19.98 12.28
CA LYS A 445 -12.59 19.19 13.08
C LYS A 445 -12.35 17.84 12.43
N TYR A 446 -11.09 17.46 12.34
CA TYR A 446 -10.72 16.16 11.80
C TYR A 446 -10.65 15.12 12.91
N VAL A 447 -11.58 14.17 12.88
CA VAL A 447 -11.65 13.01 13.79
C VAL A 447 -11.62 11.75 12.93
N GLU A 448 -10.99 10.68 13.42
CA GLU A 448 -11.09 9.37 12.78
C GLU A 448 -11.71 8.36 13.75
N ASN A 449 -12.75 7.66 13.28
CA ASN A 449 -13.36 6.54 13.98
C ASN A 449 -12.58 5.27 13.65
N ALA A 450 -11.95 4.69 14.67
CA ALA A 450 -11.02 3.59 14.50
C ALA A 450 -11.46 2.35 15.30
N THR A 451 -11.34 1.17 14.71
CA THR A 451 -11.61 -0.11 15.37
C THR A 451 -10.78 -1.23 14.78
N PHE A 452 -10.62 -2.32 15.54
CA PHE A 452 -10.21 -3.60 14.97
C PHE A 452 -11.42 -4.33 14.37
N LEU A 453 -11.16 -5.10 13.31
CA LEU A 453 -12.08 -5.97 12.61
C LEU A 453 -11.62 -7.42 12.77
N GLU A 454 -12.57 -8.35 12.73
CA GLU A 454 -12.32 -9.79 12.88
C GLU A 454 -11.90 -10.44 11.57
N THR A 455 -10.64 -10.85 11.46
CA THR A 455 -10.12 -11.53 10.28
C THR A 455 -9.68 -12.96 10.56
N ALA A 456 -10.00 -13.88 9.65
CA ALA A 456 -9.73 -15.30 9.81
C ALA A 456 -8.25 -15.68 9.68
N GLY A 457 -7.42 -14.85 9.04
CA GLY A 457 -6.03 -15.22 8.76
C GLY A 457 -5.15 -14.07 8.22
N PRO A 458 -3.97 -14.41 7.67
CA PRO A 458 -3.10 -13.43 7.04
C PRO A 458 -3.79 -12.76 5.85
N VAL A 459 -3.87 -11.43 5.89
CA VAL A 459 -4.45 -10.63 4.81
C VAL A 459 -3.46 -10.51 3.66
N GLN A 460 -3.88 -10.91 2.46
CA GLN A 460 -3.11 -10.83 1.22
C GLN A 460 -3.38 -9.53 0.46
N GLN A 461 -4.65 -9.13 0.37
CA GLN A 461 -5.07 -7.94 -0.36
C GLN A 461 -6.32 -7.32 0.28
N ILE A 462 -6.41 -5.99 0.23
CA ILE A 462 -7.59 -5.21 0.63
C ILE A 462 -7.96 -4.33 -0.56
N ILE A 463 -9.19 -4.42 -1.04
CA ILE A 463 -9.63 -3.69 -2.24
C ILE A 463 -11.12 -3.33 -2.17
N PRO A 464 -11.55 -2.13 -2.60
CA PRO A 464 -12.97 -1.82 -2.76
C PRO A 464 -13.58 -2.65 -3.91
N LEU A 465 -14.80 -3.17 -3.69
CA LEU A 465 -15.58 -3.88 -4.71
C LEU A 465 -16.58 -2.97 -5.43
N SER A 466 -17.09 -1.96 -4.74
CA SER A 466 -18.04 -0.99 -5.28
C SER A 466 -17.33 0.30 -5.69
N GLY A 467 -18.09 1.20 -6.34
CA GLY A 467 -17.66 2.59 -6.47
C GLY A 467 -17.40 3.24 -5.11
N LEU A 468 -16.58 4.29 -5.12
CA LEU A 468 -16.39 5.16 -3.97
C LEU A 468 -17.61 6.08 -3.79
N PHE A 469 -17.77 6.68 -2.61
CA PHE A 469 -18.89 7.56 -2.28
C PHE A 469 -18.56 9.06 -2.32
N ASN A 470 -17.49 9.48 -3.00
CA ASN A 470 -17.13 10.90 -3.07
C ASN A 470 -18.25 11.73 -3.74
N ALA A 471 -18.58 12.89 -3.15
CA ALA A 471 -19.74 13.69 -3.56
C ALA A 471 -19.45 14.68 -4.71
N THR A 472 -18.18 15.04 -4.90
CA THR A 472 -17.77 15.99 -5.95
C THR A 472 -16.48 15.50 -6.62
N THR A 473 -16.12 16.13 -7.74
CA THR A 473 -14.85 15.95 -8.44
C THR A 473 -13.89 17.12 -8.18
N LYS A 474 -14.00 17.74 -7.00
CA LYS A 474 -13.16 18.87 -6.55
C LYS A 474 -12.89 18.70 -5.06
N PRO A 475 -11.75 19.18 -4.52
CA PRO A 475 -11.44 19.01 -3.10
C PRO A 475 -12.56 19.49 -2.17
N GLN A 476 -13.21 20.61 -2.53
CA GLN A 476 -14.37 21.11 -1.80
C GLN A 476 -15.57 20.19 -1.99
N GLY A 477 -16.03 19.63 -0.86
CA GLY A 477 -17.17 18.71 -0.83
C GLY A 477 -16.84 17.27 -1.23
N PHE A 478 -15.59 16.94 -1.57
CA PHE A 478 -15.21 15.60 -2.06
C PHE A 478 -15.65 14.50 -1.09
N ALA A 479 -15.35 14.66 0.20
CA ALA A 479 -15.64 13.68 1.25
C ALA A 479 -17.01 13.89 1.94
N ASN A 480 -17.96 14.60 1.31
CA ASN A 480 -19.30 14.85 1.88
C ASN A 480 -20.22 13.63 1.72
N GLU A 481 -19.88 12.54 2.40
CA GLU A 481 -20.59 11.25 2.38
C GLU A 481 -22.09 11.41 2.73
N PHE A 482 -22.43 12.31 3.66
CA PHE A 482 -23.82 12.62 4.01
C PHE A 482 -24.68 13.10 2.84
N ALA A 483 -24.07 13.64 1.77
CA ALA A 483 -24.80 14.07 0.57
C ALA A 483 -24.99 12.96 -0.47
N THR A 484 -24.19 11.89 -0.41
CA THR A 484 -24.19 10.78 -1.36
C THR A 484 -24.72 9.47 -0.80
N GLN A 485 -24.98 9.39 0.51
CA GLN A 485 -25.45 8.16 1.17
C GLN A 485 -26.67 7.49 0.51
N TYR A 486 -27.53 8.25 -0.18
CA TYR A 486 -28.73 7.73 -0.87
C TYR A 486 -28.60 7.60 -2.39
N THR A 487 -27.51 8.10 -2.98
CA THR A 487 -27.31 8.14 -4.44
C THR A 487 -26.16 7.25 -4.91
N SER A 488 -25.15 7.06 -4.06
CA SER A 488 -24.03 6.18 -4.32
C SER A 488 -24.32 4.76 -3.85
N GLU A 489 -23.71 3.78 -4.50
CA GLU A 489 -23.69 2.41 -3.98
C GLU A 489 -22.95 2.38 -2.64
N THR A 490 -23.45 1.60 -1.68
CA THR A 490 -22.80 1.43 -0.38
C THR A 490 -21.41 0.84 -0.56
N LEU A 491 -20.41 1.47 0.07
CA LEU A 491 -19.03 1.02 -0.04
C LEU A 491 -18.85 -0.38 0.55
N ARG A 492 -18.43 -1.32 -0.30
CA ARG A 492 -18.02 -2.66 0.09
C ARG A 492 -16.53 -2.86 -0.16
N VAL A 493 -15.83 -3.41 0.82
CA VAL A 493 -14.39 -3.68 0.79
C VAL A 493 -14.17 -5.17 0.97
N ALA A 494 -13.50 -5.79 0.00
CA ALA A 494 -13.06 -7.17 0.12
C ALA A 494 -11.69 -7.25 0.80
N VAL A 495 -11.59 -8.14 1.77
CA VAL A 495 -10.35 -8.52 2.44
C VAL A 495 -10.06 -9.96 2.08
N LEU A 496 -9.08 -10.15 1.19
CA LEU A 496 -8.62 -11.48 0.79
C LEU A 496 -7.63 -12.00 1.84
N THR A 497 -7.95 -13.15 2.43
CA THR A 497 -7.05 -13.92 3.28
C THR A 497 -6.51 -15.14 2.53
N SER A 498 -5.64 -15.93 3.16
CA SER A 498 -5.16 -17.19 2.58
C SER A 498 -6.24 -18.27 2.39
N THR A 499 -7.41 -18.14 3.03
CA THR A 499 -8.45 -19.19 3.06
C THR A 499 -9.83 -18.68 2.65
N SER A 500 -10.07 -17.38 2.71
CA SER A 500 -11.39 -16.80 2.48
C SER A 500 -11.31 -15.35 2.02
N ILE A 501 -12.41 -14.89 1.41
CA ILE A 501 -12.68 -13.51 1.05
C ILE A 501 -13.73 -12.98 2.03
N GLU A 502 -13.37 -11.99 2.83
CA GLU A 502 -14.27 -11.35 3.79
C GLU A 502 -14.77 -10.02 3.22
N ILE A 503 -16.08 -9.83 3.17
CA ILE A 503 -16.70 -8.59 2.68
C ILE A 503 -17.08 -7.72 3.87
N TYR A 504 -16.52 -6.51 3.91
CA TYR A 504 -16.85 -5.49 4.88
C TYR A 504 -17.66 -4.38 4.24
N LYS A 505 -18.81 -4.09 4.83
CA LYS A 505 -19.71 -3.02 4.40
C LYS A 505 -19.49 -1.78 5.25
N TYR A 506 -19.41 -0.63 4.59
CA TYR A 506 -19.38 0.66 5.25
C TYR A 506 -20.75 0.96 5.87
N ARG A 507 -20.75 1.38 7.13
CA ARG A 507 -21.97 1.76 7.86
C ARG A 507 -22.31 3.22 7.58
N THR A 508 -23.44 3.45 6.93
CA THR A 508 -23.92 4.79 6.54
C THR A 508 -24.54 5.54 7.74
N PRO A 509 -24.69 6.88 7.67
CA PRO A 509 -25.24 7.68 8.76
C PRO A 509 -26.63 7.24 9.23
N ASP A 510 -27.50 6.79 8.32
CA ASP A 510 -28.82 6.25 8.65
C ASP A 510 -28.72 4.97 9.49
N GLU A 511 -27.82 4.04 9.15
CA GLU A 511 -27.57 2.84 9.95
C GLU A 511 -26.95 3.17 11.32
N ILE A 512 -26.14 4.22 11.40
CA ILE A 512 -25.60 4.70 12.68
C ILE A 512 -26.73 5.29 13.54
N PHE A 513 -27.61 6.07 12.92
CA PHE A 513 -28.76 6.67 13.59
C PHE A 513 -29.74 5.60 14.09
N GLU A 514 -30.03 4.57 13.28
CA GLU A 514 -30.89 3.44 13.67
C GLU A 514 -30.35 2.71 14.92
N ASN A 515 -29.03 2.50 14.98
CA ASN A 515 -28.37 1.90 16.15
C ASN A 515 -28.42 2.80 17.40
N LEU A 516 -28.69 4.10 17.24
CA LEU A 516 -28.78 5.09 18.32
C LEU A 516 -30.23 5.53 18.55
N ILE A 517 -31.23 4.81 18.03
CA ILE A 517 -32.63 5.25 18.07
C ILE A 517 -33.15 5.46 19.50
N ASP A 518 -32.66 4.67 20.46
CA ASP A 518 -33.02 4.78 21.88
C ASP A 518 -32.38 6.00 22.57
N ASN A 519 -31.25 6.49 22.04
CA ASN A 519 -30.57 7.68 22.53
C ASN A 519 -29.82 8.38 21.37
N PRO A 520 -30.50 9.24 20.60
CA PRO A 520 -29.91 9.87 19.41
C PRO A 520 -28.97 11.03 19.74
N LEU A 521 -28.82 11.41 21.02
CA LEU A 521 -28.00 12.55 21.43
C LEU A 521 -26.52 12.49 20.97
N PRO A 522 -25.86 11.33 20.88
CA PRO A 522 -24.49 11.26 20.36
C PRO A 522 -24.37 11.51 18.85
N PHE A 523 -25.47 11.41 18.10
CA PHE A 523 -25.51 11.63 16.65
C PHE A 523 -25.74 13.10 16.29
N VAL A 524 -26.52 13.81 17.10
CA VAL A 524 -26.85 15.25 16.96
C VAL A 524 -25.71 16.11 17.49
#